data_AF-A0AAW2Z0R5-F1
#
_entry.id   AF-A0AAW2Z0R5-F1
#
_cell.length_a   1.000
_cell.length_b   1.000
_cell.length_c   1.000
_cell.angle_alpha   90.00
_cell.angle_beta   90.00
_cell.angle_gamma   90.00
#
_symmetry.space_group_name_H-M   'P 1'
#
loop_
_entity.id
_entity.type
_entity.pdbx_description
1 polymer ?
#
loop_
_entity_poly.entity_id
_entity_poly.type
_entity_poly.pdbx_seq_one_letter_code
_entity_poly.pdbx_strand_id
1 'polypeptide(L)'
;MKVALFVVVLTILSYIVSAEVPLSKVVARQQLADNSVPKDVLQFVTGFALAIDSKVGNLPVCLKTVNITMTQFHTAVDKLTAGLKAMNVPMLLDSFSYFAVGLAEVQQALAACGEKKLIEDIRDITYDLQSGSGHVVKVIVKELVNIFVHKGEVVSDFQKFASSWNAKQWTAAGVHAGKITVMLIEGVHEQQPTTTKAL
;
A
#
# COMPACT_ATOMS: atom_id res chain seq x y z
N MET A 1 -46.21 -34.82 9.82
CA MET A 1 -45.74 -33.42 10.01
C MET A 1 -44.57 -33.02 9.08
N LYS A 2 -44.40 -33.58 7.87
CA LYS A 2 -43.33 -33.17 6.92
C LYS A 2 -43.82 -32.40 5.68
N VAL A 3 -45.12 -32.42 5.40
CA VAL A 3 -45.70 -31.82 4.18
C VAL A 3 -46.03 -30.34 4.37
N ALA A 4 -46.37 -29.91 5.59
CA ALA A 4 -46.75 -28.52 5.87
C ALA A 4 -45.57 -27.53 5.82
N LEU A 5 -44.33 -27.98 6.09
CA LEU A 5 -43.15 -27.10 6.10
C LEU A 5 -42.69 -26.72 4.68
N PHE A 6 -42.95 -27.58 3.69
CA PHE A 6 -42.50 -27.37 2.31
C PHE A 6 -43.34 -26.32 1.56
N VAL A 7 -44.62 -26.19 1.91
CA VAL A 7 -45.54 -25.22 1.27
C VAL A 7 -45.24 -23.78 1.73
N VAL A 8 -44.80 -23.59 2.98
CA VAL A 8 -44.46 -22.26 3.52
C VAL A 8 -43.15 -21.73 2.93
N VAL A 9 -42.19 -22.59 2.62
CA VAL A 9 -40.91 -22.18 2.00
C VAL A 9 -41.11 -21.76 0.53
N LEU A 10 -42.04 -22.39 -0.19
CA LEU A 10 -42.32 -22.04 -1.58
C LEU A 10 -43.11 -20.74 -1.75
N THR A 11 -43.93 -20.33 -0.77
CA THR A 11 -44.68 -19.05 -0.85
C THR A 11 -43.86 -17.84 -0.43
N ILE A 12 -42.76 -18.00 0.30
CA ILE A 12 -41.85 -16.88 0.64
C ILE A 12 -40.94 -16.54 -0.55
N LEU A 13 -40.64 -17.50 -1.43
CA LEU A 13 -39.79 -17.29 -2.61
C LEU A 13 -40.48 -16.53 -3.76
N SER A 14 -41.80 -16.36 -3.74
CA SER A 14 -42.54 -15.62 -4.78
C SER A 14 -42.78 -14.14 -4.48
N TYR A 15 -42.38 -13.64 -3.31
CA TYR A 15 -42.63 -12.25 -2.89
C TYR A 15 -41.48 -11.26 -3.17
N ILE A 16 -40.37 -11.69 -3.79
CA ILE A 16 -39.33 -10.75 -4.25
C ILE A 16 -39.77 -10.18 -5.61
N VAL A 17 -40.73 -9.26 -5.57
CA VAL A 17 -41.09 -8.40 -6.69
C VAL A 17 -39.93 -7.44 -6.92
N SER A 18 -39.33 -7.53 -8.10
CA SER A 18 -38.33 -6.63 -8.64
C SER A 18 -38.82 -5.18 -8.62
N ALA A 19 -38.27 -4.36 -7.74
CA ALA A 19 -38.35 -2.92 -7.90
C ALA A 19 -37.32 -2.50 -8.96
N GLU A 20 -37.77 -2.34 -10.21
CA GLU A 20 -36.99 -1.71 -11.27
C GLU A 20 -36.88 -0.21 -10.96
N VAL A 21 -35.82 0.17 -10.25
CA VAL A 21 -35.46 1.58 -10.11
C VAL A 21 -35.00 2.06 -11.50
N PRO A 22 -35.63 3.09 -12.10
CA PRO A 22 -35.25 3.58 -13.41
C PRO A 22 -33.81 4.13 -13.39
N LEU A 23 -32.90 3.33 -13.95
CA LEU A 23 -31.45 3.52 -13.98
C LEU A 23 -31.01 4.83 -14.68
N SER A 24 -31.90 5.46 -15.45
CA SER A 24 -31.60 6.63 -16.27
C SER A 24 -31.52 7.96 -15.52
N LYS A 25 -32.05 8.07 -14.29
CA LYS A 25 -32.01 9.34 -13.52
C LYS A 25 -30.99 9.37 -12.37
N VAL A 26 -30.44 8.23 -11.96
CA VAL A 26 -29.40 8.17 -10.91
C VAL A 26 -28.01 8.45 -11.49
N VAL A 27 -27.76 8.05 -12.75
CA VAL A 27 -26.44 8.21 -13.40
C VAL A 27 -26.14 9.68 -13.75
N ALA A 28 -27.16 10.53 -13.95
CA ALA A 28 -26.97 11.92 -14.37
C ALA A 28 -26.56 12.91 -13.24
N ARG A 29 -26.53 12.49 -11.96
CA ARG A 29 -26.11 13.35 -10.83
C ARG A 29 -24.69 13.05 -10.31
N GLN A 30 -24.02 12.00 -10.80
CA GLN A 30 -22.74 11.56 -10.23
C GLN A 30 -21.50 12.01 -11.04
N GLN A 31 -21.66 12.89 -12.03
CA GLN A 31 -20.57 13.34 -12.90
C GLN A 31 -20.18 14.81 -12.73
N LEU A 32 -20.42 15.37 -11.54
CA LEU A 32 -19.74 16.58 -11.06
C LEU A 32 -19.03 16.26 -9.73
N ALA A 33 -18.51 15.04 -9.61
CA ALA A 33 -17.52 14.74 -8.59
C ALA A 33 -16.35 15.70 -8.84
N ASP A 34 -16.11 16.57 -7.86
CA ASP A 34 -14.96 17.45 -7.81
C ASP A 34 -13.72 16.62 -8.18
N ASN A 35 -13.09 16.90 -9.32
CA ASN A 35 -11.83 16.27 -9.75
C ASN A 35 -10.65 16.69 -8.84
N SER A 36 -10.95 17.09 -7.61
CA SER A 36 -9.99 17.38 -6.55
C SER A 36 -9.43 16.07 -6.03
N VAL A 37 -8.11 16.00 -5.99
CA VAL A 37 -7.39 14.92 -5.32
C VAL A 37 -7.72 14.98 -3.83
N PRO A 38 -8.08 13.86 -3.18
CA PRO A 38 -8.28 13.82 -1.74
C PRO A 38 -7.08 14.41 -0.99
N LYS A 39 -7.36 15.23 0.03
CA LYS A 39 -6.31 16.00 0.73
C LYS A 39 -5.27 15.09 1.40
N ASP A 40 -5.72 13.96 1.94
CA ASP A 40 -4.89 12.93 2.56
C ASP A 40 -3.94 12.27 1.55
N VAL A 41 -4.45 11.87 0.38
CA VAL A 41 -3.65 11.34 -0.72
C VAL A 41 -2.60 12.35 -1.16
N LEU A 42 -3.00 13.60 -1.41
CA LEU A 42 -2.09 14.66 -1.82
C LEU A 42 -0.98 14.87 -0.77
N GLN A 43 -1.35 14.96 0.51
CA GLN A 43 -0.41 15.14 1.61
C GLN A 43 0.56 13.98 1.75
N PHE A 44 0.08 12.75 1.61
CA PHE A 44 0.89 11.55 1.67
C PHE A 44 1.88 11.47 0.51
N VAL A 45 1.43 11.60 -0.73
CA VAL A 45 2.29 11.55 -1.92
C VAL A 45 3.32 12.70 -1.88
N THR A 46 2.94 13.87 -1.38
CA THR A 46 3.88 14.99 -1.16
C THR A 46 4.98 14.59 -0.18
N GLY A 47 4.62 14.04 0.99
CA GLY A 47 5.59 13.57 1.97
C GLY A 47 6.50 12.48 1.41
N PHE A 48 5.94 11.56 0.63
CA PHE A 48 6.68 10.50 -0.02
C PHE A 48 7.70 11.05 -1.02
N ALA A 49 7.28 11.94 -1.92
CA ALA A 49 8.16 12.58 -2.90
C ALA A 49 9.32 13.35 -2.26
N LEU A 50 9.06 14.02 -1.11
CA LEU A 50 10.09 14.71 -0.34
C LEU A 50 11.16 13.76 0.22
N ALA A 51 10.76 12.58 0.70
CA ALA A 51 11.70 11.63 1.30
C ALA A 51 12.61 10.94 0.29
N ILE A 52 12.15 10.76 -0.94
CA ILE A 52 12.92 10.14 -2.03
C ILE A 52 13.69 11.17 -2.88
N ASP A 53 13.67 12.45 -2.48
CA ASP A 53 14.24 13.59 -3.24
C ASP A 53 13.79 13.65 -4.71
N SER A 54 12.54 13.28 -4.99
CA SER A 54 12.01 13.29 -6.35
C SER A 54 11.60 14.70 -6.76
N LYS A 55 12.03 15.10 -7.96
CA LYS A 55 11.64 16.36 -8.59
C LYS A 55 10.29 16.18 -9.29
N VAL A 56 9.24 15.96 -8.49
CA VAL A 56 7.87 15.92 -9.00
C VAL A 56 7.41 17.31 -9.43
N GLY A 57 6.64 17.35 -10.52
CA GLY A 57 5.94 18.57 -10.95
C GLY A 57 4.82 18.98 -9.99
N ASN A 58 3.82 19.71 -10.50
CA ASN A 58 2.67 20.13 -9.72
C ASN A 58 1.79 18.92 -9.35
N LEU A 59 2.04 18.33 -8.16
CA LEU A 59 1.33 17.16 -7.63
C LEU A 59 -0.21 17.27 -7.72
N PRO A 60 -0.84 18.36 -7.25
CA PRO A 60 -2.29 18.53 -7.39
C PRO A 60 -2.83 18.44 -8.83
N VAL A 61 -2.03 18.76 -9.83
CA VAL A 61 -2.42 18.68 -11.24
C VAL A 61 -2.24 17.28 -11.79
N CYS A 62 -1.08 16.65 -11.57
CA CYS A 62 -0.82 15.31 -12.12
C CYS A 62 -1.62 14.20 -11.42
N LEU A 63 -1.96 14.37 -10.14
CA LEU A 63 -2.71 13.36 -9.40
C LEU A 63 -4.22 13.34 -9.72
N LYS A 64 -4.78 14.32 -10.44
CA LYS A 64 -6.22 14.37 -10.74
C LYS A 64 -6.72 13.17 -11.54
N THR A 65 -5.83 12.54 -12.30
CA THR A 65 -6.15 11.40 -13.16
C THR A 65 -5.78 10.06 -12.53
N VAL A 66 -5.23 10.06 -11.32
CA VAL A 66 -4.74 8.84 -10.65
C VAL A 66 -5.67 8.47 -9.51
N ASN A 67 -6.15 7.23 -9.53
CA ASN A 67 -7.00 6.69 -8.47
C ASN A 67 -6.12 5.98 -7.42
N ILE A 68 -5.84 6.66 -6.31
CA ILE A 68 -5.05 6.12 -5.19
C ILE A 68 -6.00 5.83 -4.03
N THR A 69 -6.01 4.60 -3.54
CA THR A 69 -6.99 4.17 -2.54
C THR A 69 -6.43 4.18 -1.13
N MET A 70 -5.11 4.07 -0.97
CA MET A 70 -4.43 3.99 0.33
C MET A 70 -4.82 2.76 1.17
N THR A 71 -5.65 1.87 0.64
CA THR A 71 -6.19 0.68 1.35
C THR A 71 -5.09 -0.29 1.73
N GLN A 72 -4.11 -0.46 0.85
CA GLN A 72 -3.00 -1.39 1.05
C GLN A 72 -2.05 -0.90 2.15
N PHE A 73 -1.81 0.40 2.23
CA PHE A 73 -1.08 0.99 3.36
C PHE A 73 -1.83 0.85 4.69
N HIS A 74 -3.16 1.02 4.69
CA HIS A 74 -3.94 0.80 5.91
C HIS A 74 -3.80 -0.66 6.39
N THR A 75 -3.95 -1.61 5.48
CA THR A 75 -3.76 -3.04 5.77
C THR A 75 -2.34 -3.33 6.24
N ALA A 76 -1.33 -2.71 5.64
CA ALA A 76 0.06 -2.83 6.05
C ALA A 76 0.27 -2.33 7.49
N VAL A 77 -0.29 -1.18 7.86
CA VAL A 77 -0.19 -0.61 9.21
C VAL A 77 -0.87 -1.51 10.25
N ASP A 78 -2.04 -2.05 9.94
CA ASP A 78 -2.77 -2.95 10.83
C ASP A 78 -1.97 -4.23 11.08
N LYS A 79 -1.47 -4.86 10.01
CA LYS A 79 -0.64 -6.07 10.08
C LYS A 79 0.68 -5.83 10.80
N LEU A 80 1.33 -4.69 10.56
CA LEU A 80 2.56 -4.31 11.26
C LEU A 80 2.30 -4.19 12.75
N THR A 81 1.27 -3.43 13.14
CA THR A 81 0.96 -3.16 14.54
C THR A 81 0.61 -4.45 15.29
N ALA A 82 -0.20 -5.31 14.66
CA ALA A 82 -0.55 -6.62 15.20
C ALA A 82 0.68 -7.55 15.27
N GLY A 83 1.48 -7.59 14.21
CA GLY A 83 2.69 -8.42 14.11
C GLY A 83 3.75 -8.04 15.15
N LEU A 84 3.99 -6.74 15.36
CA LEU A 84 4.92 -6.25 16.39
C LEU A 84 4.41 -6.59 17.79
N LYS A 85 3.12 -6.37 18.06
CA LYS A 85 2.52 -6.66 19.38
C LYS A 85 2.56 -8.16 19.72
N ALA A 86 2.31 -9.02 18.74
CA ALA A 86 2.28 -10.47 18.90
C ALA A 86 3.64 -11.14 18.66
N MET A 87 4.67 -10.38 18.28
CA MET A 87 5.95 -10.90 17.79
C MET A 87 5.78 -11.96 16.68
N ASN A 88 4.80 -11.75 15.79
CA ASN A 88 4.42 -12.70 14.74
C ASN A 88 5.12 -12.35 13.42
N VAL A 89 6.18 -13.08 13.10
CA VAL A 89 6.98 -12.88 11.88
C VAL A 89 6.15 -12.99 10.60
N PRO A 90 5.30 -14.03 10.40
CA PRO A 90 4.41 -14.08 9.23
C PRO A 90 3.55 -12.83 9.04
N MET A 91 2.96 -12.28 10.10
CA MET A 91 2.16 -11.04 10.01
C MET A 91 3.01 -9.81 9.65
N LEU A 92 4.25 -9.76 10.10
CA LEU A 92 5.19 -8.72 9.69
C LEU A 92 5.50 -8.84 8.20
N LEU A 93 5.78 -10.05 7.70
CA LEU A 93 6.00 -10.29 6.27
C LEU A 93 4.78 -9.91 5.42
N ASP A 94 3.56 -10.27 5.87
CA ASP A 94 2.33 -9.83 5.22
C ASP A 94 2.26 -8.29 5.15
N SER A 95 2.62 -7.60 6.24
CA SER A 95 2.64 -6.13 6.28
C SER A 95 3.56 -5.54 5.21
N PHE A 96 4.77 -6.08 5.02
CA PHE A 96 5.68 -5.64 3.96
C PHE A 96 5.11 -5.89 2.57
N SER A 97 4.43 -7.02 2.37
CA SER A 97 3.76 -7.32 1.10
C SER A 97 2.67 -6.29 0.79
N TYR A 98 1.78 -6.00 1.75
CA TYR A 98 0.76 -4.97 1.63
C TYR A 98 1.35 -3.57 1.43
N PHE A 99 2.46 -3.26 2.11
CA PHE A 99 3.18 -2.00 1.93
C PHE A 99 3.67 -1.84 0.49
N ALA A 100 4.26 -2.88 -0.10
CA ALA A 100 4.74 -2.85 -1.47
C ALA A 100 3.61 -2.74 -2.50
N VAL A 101 2.47 -3.41 -2.28
CA VAL A 101 1.28 -3.19 -3.13
C VAL A 101 0.82 -1.73 -3.01
N GLY A 102 0.87 -1.12 -1.82
CA GLY A 102 0.61 0.30 -1.63
C GLY A 102 1.61 1.19 -2.37
N LEU A 103 2.89 0.84 -2.38
CA LEU A 103 3.92 1.56 -3.15
C LEU A 103 3.63 1.52 -4.66
N ALA A 104 3.06 0.46 -5.20
CA ALA A 104 2.67 0.40 -6.61
C ALA A 104 1.59 1.45 -6.97
N GLU A 105 0.68 1.79 -6.04
CA GLU A 105 -0.27 2.90 -6.24
C GLU A 105 0.47 4.25 -6.28
N VAL A 106 1.42 4.46 -5.36
CA VAL A 106 2.26 5.68 -5.32
C VAL A 106 3.15 5.79 -6.54
N GLN A 107 3.67 4.67 -7.03
CA GLN A 107 4.46 4.61 -8.26
C GLN A 107 3.65 5.12 -9.45
N GLN A 108 2.41 4.66 -9.62
CA GLN A 108 1.54 5.15 -10.69
C GLN A 108 1.29 6.66 -10.56
N ALA A 109 1.14 7.14 -9.33
CA ALA A 109 1.01 8.55 -9.00
C ALA A 109 2.22 9.37 -9.48
N LEU A 110 3.42 8.94 -9.11
CA LEU A 110 4.68 9.60 -9.45
C LEU A 110 4.99 9.51 -10.95
N ALA A 111 4.66 8.37 -11.58
CA ALA A 111 4.79 8.18 -13.02
C ALA A 111 3.94 9.19 -13.81
N ALA A 112 2.71 9.42 -13.38
CA ALA A 112 1.84 10.45 -13.96
C ALA A 112 2.41 11.88 -13.78
N CYS A 113 3.29 12.07 -12.79
CA CYS A 113 3.99 13.32 -12.52
C CYS A 113 5.37 13.43 -13.19
N GLY A 114 5.77 12.44 -14.02
CA GLY A 114 6.99 12.45 -14.82
C GLY A 114 8.22 11.79 -14.17
N GLU A 115 8.08 11.20 -12.98
CA GLU A 115 9.18 10.50 -12.30
C GLU A 115 9.29 9.06 -12.81
N LYS A 116 10.39 8.74 -13.51
CA LYS A 116 10.58 7.42 -14.15
C LYS A 116 11.54 6.49 -13.42
N LYS A 117 12.50 7.04 -12.67
CA LYS A 117 13.59 6.23 -12.09
C LYS A 117 13.09 5.33 -10.97
N LEU A 118 12.24 5.88 -10.10
CA LEU A 118 11.68 5.17 -8.96
C LEU A 118 10.72 4.02 -9.35
N ILE A 119 10.24 4.02 -10.60
CA ILE A 119 9.29 3.03 -11.10
C ILE A 119 9.94 1.64 -11.17
N GLU A 120 11.18 1.57 -11.63
CA GLU A 120 11.91 0.31 -11.77
C GLU A 120 12.25 -0.26 -10.39
N ASP A 121 12.76 0.58 -9.49
CA ASP A 121 13.13 0.17 -8.14
C ASP A 121 11.93 -0.34 -7.32
N ILE A 122 10.78 0.36 -7.38
CA ILE A 122 9.55 -0.09 -6.69
C ILE A 122 9.01 -1.38 -7.30
N ARG A 123 9.07 -1.51 -8.63
CA ARG A 123 8.64 -2.74 -9.31
C ARG A 123 9.49 -3.93 -8.88
N ASP A 124 10.80 -3.75 -8.78
CA ASP A 124 11.72 -4.82 -8.41
C ASP A 124 11.52 -5.23 -6.94
N ILE A 125 11.31 -4.27 -6.03
CA ILE A 125 10.91 -4.54 -4.64
C ILE A 125 9.57 -5.29 -4.57
N THR A 126 8.58 -4.85 -5.34
CA THR A 126 7.25 -5.46 -5.36
C THR A 126 7.32 -6.88 -5.88
N TYR A 127 8.10 -7.11 -6.95
CA TYR A 127 8.33 -8.44 -7.51
C TYR A 127 9.02 -9.37 -6.51
N ASP A 128 10.08 -8.90 -5.85
CA ASP A 128 10.81 -9.72 -4.89
C ASP A 128 9.97 -10.04 -3.63
N LEU A 129 9.17 -9.09 -3.16
CA LEU A 129 8.22 -9.31 -2.06
C LEU A 129 7.09 -10.27 -2.41
N GLN A 130 6.59 -10.24 -3.65
CA GLN A 130 5.49 -11.09 -4.10
C GLN A 130 5.94 -12.49 -4.52
N SER A 131 7.11 -12.60 -5.16
CA SER A 131 7.66 -13.88 -5.62
C SER A 131 8.23 -14.72 -4.48
N GLY A 132 8.47 -14.11 -3.32
CA GLY A 132 9.20 -14.75 -2.24
C GLY A 132 10.65 -15.07 -2.62
N SER A 133 11.18 -14.41 -3.67
CA SER A 133 12.57 -14.55 -4.09
C SER A 133 13.46 -14.22 -2.89
N GLY A 134 14.40 -15.11 -2.60
CA GLY A 134 15.09 -15.15 -1.31
C GLY A 134 16.07 -14.02 -1.03
N HIS A 135 16.04 -12.88 -1.74
CA HIS A 135 16.91 -11.73 -1.47
C HIS A 135 16.20 -10.65 -0.66
N VAL A 136 15.13 -10.01 -1.15
CA VAL A 136 14.38 -9.02 -0.34
C VAL A 136 13.76 -9.67 0.89
N VAL A 137 13.15 -10.84 0.75
CA VAL A 137 12.59 -11.56 1.91
C VAL A 137 13.70 -11.91 2.89
N LYS A 138 14.92 -12.22 2.44
CA LYS A 138 16.04 -12.50 3.34
C LYS A 138 16.63 -11.24 3.96
N VAL A 139 16.66 -10.10 3.26
CA VAL A 139 16.98 -8.78 3.84
C VAL A 139 15.95 -8.46 4.91
N ILE A 140 14.66 -8.51 4.58
CA ILE A 140 13.57 -8.20 5.51
C ILE A 140 13.57 -9.19 6.67
N VAL A 141 13.71 -10.50 6.46
CA VAL A 141 13.78 -11.48 7.55
C VAL A 141 15.04 -11.29 8.38
N LYS A 142 16.21 -11.04 7.77
CA LYS A 142 17.45 -10.78 8.50
C LYS A 142 17.34 -9.51 9.32
N GLU A 143 16.79 -8.44 8.74
CA GLU A 143 16.51 -7.20 9.43
C GLU A 143 15.46 -7.41 10.51
N LEU A 144 14.36 -8.13 10.26
CA LEU A 144 13.34 -8.46 11.26
C LEU A 144 13.93 -9.25 12.43
N VAL A 145 14.79 -10.23 12.16
CA VAL A 145 15.51 -11.00 13.19
C VAL A 145 16.50 -10.08 13.94
N ASN A 146 17.26 -9.25 13.23
CA ASN A 146 18.10 -8.22 13.84
C ASN A 146 17.27 -7.20 14.62
N ILE A 147 16.03 -6.94 14.25
CA ILE A 147 15.12 -6.04 14.95
C ILE A 147 14.69 -6.65 16.27
N PHE A 148 14.33 -7.95 16.29
CA PHE A 148 13.98 -8.66 17.52
C PHE A 148 15.17 -8.78 18.49
N VAL A 149 16.40 -8.79 17.98
CA VAL A 149 17.61 -8.97 18.80
C VAL A 149 18.33 -7.64 19.11
N HIS A 150 18.27 -6.63 18.24
CA HIS A 150 19.08 -5.40 18.27
C HIS A 150 18.32 -4.08 18.04
N LYS A 151 16.97 -4.09 17.90
CA LYS A 151 16.16 -2.87 17.62
C LYS A 151 16.64 -2.06 16.40
N GLY A 152 16.68 -2.70 15.22
CA GLY A 152 17.10 -2.07 13.96
C GLY A 152 16.27 -0.84 13.54
N GLU A 153 16.91 0.03 12.77
CA GLU A 153 16.38 1.33 12.32
C GLU A 153 15.10 1.20 11.47
N VAL A 154 15.02 0.15 10.64
CA VAL A 154 13.86 -0.10 9.76
C VAL A 154 12.56 -0.20 10.55
N VAL A 155 12.52 -0.96 11.66
CA VAL A 155 11.28 -1.06 12.45
C VAL A 155 10.96 0.22 13.20
N SER A 156 11.97 1.02 13.57
CA SER A 156 11.70 2.36 14.10
C SER A 156 10.97 3.22 13.08
N ASP A 157 11.37 3.19 11.80
CA ASP A 157 10.69 3.96 10.77
C ASP A 157 9.32 3.40 10.39
N PHE A 158 9.13 2.08 10.40
CA PHE A 158 7.80 1.47 10.28
C PHE A 158 6.88 1.82 11.45
N GLN A 159 7.40 1.88 12.68
CA GLN A 159 6.63 2.35 13.84
C GLN A 159 6.26 3.83 13.72
N LYS A 160 7.18 4.68 13.25
CA LYS A 160 6.88 6.11 12.99
C LYS A 160 5.88 6.28 11.85
N PHE A 161 5.97 5.45 10.81
CA PHE A 161 4.99 5.38 9.72
C PHE A 161 3.60 5.04 10.27
N ALA A 162 3.47 3.92 11.00
CA ALA A 162 2.21 3.51 11.61
C ALA A 162 1.66 4.55 12.60
N SER A 163 2.53 5.14 13.41
CA SER A 163 2.16 6.21 14.36
C SER A 163 1.61 7.43 13.63
N SER A 164 2.31 7.92 12.61
CA SER A 164 1.89 9.07 11.79
C SER A 164 0.60 8.77 11.02
N TRP A 165 0.48 7.55 10.49
CA TRP A 165 -0.72 7.07 9.78
C TRP A 165 -1.94 7.08 10.70
N ASN A 166 -1.83 6.47 11.88
CA ASN A 166 -2.91 6.43 12.88
C ASN A 166 -3.26 7.81 13.43
N ALA A 167 -2.28 8.72 13.51
CA ALA A 167 -2.47 10.12 13.86
C ALA A 167 -3.03 10.99 12.71
N LYS A 168 -3.27 10.41 11.52
CA LYS A 168 -3.71 11.12 10.30
C LYS A 168 -2.74 12.24 9.87
N GLN A 169 -1.47 12.11 10.24
CA GLN A 169 -0.39 12.99 9.83
C GLN A 169 0.14 12.53 8.47
N TRP A 170 -0.67 12.64 7.43
CA TRP A 170 -0.42 12.03 6.12
C TRP A 170 0.91 12.42 5.49
N THR A 171 1.34 13.68 5.60
CA THR A 171 2.65 14.11 5.11
C THR A 171 3.80 13.43 5.86
N ALA A 172 3.72 13.33 7.20
CA ALA A 172 4.74 12.62 7.97
C ALA A 172 4.74 11.12 7.65
N ALA A 173 3.56 10.52 7.52
CA ALA A 173 3.43 9.13 7.09
C ALA A 173 4.06 8.90 5.71
N GLY A 174 3.83 9.81 4.76
CA GLY A 174 4.46 9.78 3.44
C GLY A 174 5.98 9.85 3.52
N VAL A 175 6.52 10.74 4.35
CA VAL A 175 7.98 10.85 4.57
C VAL A 175 8.56 9.55 5.12
N HIS A 176 7.92 8.94 6.13
CA HIS A 176 8.39 7.68 6.69
C HIS A 176 8.29 6.53 5.67
N ALA A 177 7.21 6.46 4.89
CA ALA A 177 7.06 5.49 3.82
C ALA A 177 8.16 5.64 2.75
N GLY A 178 8.49 6.86 2.33
CA GLY A 178 9.56 7.09 1.37
C GLY A 178 10.95 6.69 1.90
N LYS A 179 11.24 6.99 3.17
CA LYS A 179 12.48 6.55 3.83
C LYS A 179 12.60 5.02 3.87
N ILE A 180 11.52 4.35 4.26
CA ILE A 180 11.43 2.88 4.22
C ILE A 180 11.74 2.36 2.82
N THR A 181 11.13 2.94 1.79
CA THR A 181 11.38 2.54 0.40
C THR A 181 12.85 2.69 0.02
N VAL A 182 13.49 3.82 0.35
CA VAL A 182 14.93 4.02 0.08
C VAL A 182 15.78 2.97 0.78
N MET A 183 15.53 2.69 2.07
CA MET A 183 16.24 1.64 2.80
C MET A 183 16.06 0.26 2.17
N LEU A 184 14.85 -0.06 1.68
CA LEU A 184 14.59 -1.32 1.00
C LEU A 184 15.35 -1.40 -0.33
N ILE A 185 15.42 -0.31 -1.10
CA ILE A 185 16.20 -0.25 -2.35
C ILE A 185 17.69 -0.45 -2.06
N GLU A 186 18.23 0.30 -1.11
CA GLU A 186 19.65 0.23 -0.73
C GLU A 186 20.01 -1.18 -0.22
N GLY A 187 19.15 -1.79 0.60
CA GLY A 187 19.34 -3.15 1.09
C GLY A 187 19.32 -4.23 -0.01
N VAL A 188 18.59 -4.00 -1.11
CA VAL A 188 18.62 -4.86 -2.30
C VAL A 188 19.94 -4.69 -3.05
N HIS A 189 20.40 -3.46 -3.21
CA HIS A 189 21.62 -3.16 -3.95
C HIS A 189 22.89 -3.64 -3.23
N GLU A 190 22.93 -3.57 -1.89
CA GLU A 190 24.08 -4.01 -1.11
C GLU A 190 24.29 -5.54 -1.14
N GLN A 191 23.25 -6.32 -1.44
CA GLN A 191 23.36 -7.79 -1.53
C GLN A 191 23.66 -8.32 -2.94
N GLN A 192 23.79 -7.46 -3.95
CA GLN A 192 24.32 -7.90 -5.23
C GLN A 192 25.80 -8.26 -5.06
N PRO A 193 26.21 -9.53 -5.33
CA PRO A 193 27.62 -9.89 -5.27
C PRO A 193 28.36 -8.98 -6.24
N THR A 194 29.37 -8.26 -5.74
CA THR A 194 30.34 -7.57 -6.60
C THR A 194 30.85 -8.61 -7.58
N THR A 195 30.39 -8.57 -8.82
CA THR A 195 31.00 -9.34 -9.88
C THR A 195 32.43 -8.84 -9.97
N THR A 196 33.33 -9.63 -9.39
CA THR A 196 34.76 -9.51 -9.55
C THR A 196 34.98 -9.28 -11.04
N LYS A 197 35.40 -8.08 -11.41
CA LYS A 197 35.98 -7.82 -12.72
C LYS A 197 37.16 -8.78 -12.82
N ALA A 198 36.94 -9.91 -13.49
CA ALA A 198 38.02 -10.75 -13.97
C ALA A 198 38.81 -9.87 -14.95
N LEU A 199 39.95 -9.38 -14.47
CA LEU A 199 41.03 -8.83 -15.28
C LEU A 199 41.71 -9.96 -16.04
#